data_AF-A0AAU5UR53-F1
#
_entry.id   AF-A0AAU5UR53-F1
#
_cell.length_a   1.000
_cell.length_b   1.000
_cell.length_c   1.000
_cell.angle_alpha   90.00
_cell.angle_beta   90.00
_cell.angle_gamma   90.00
#
_symmetry.space_group_name_H-M   'P 1'
#
loop_
_entity.id
_entity.type
_entity.pdbx_description
1 polymer ?
#
loop_
_entity_poly.entity_id
_entity_poly.type
_entity_poly.pdbx_seq_one_letter_code
_entity_poly.pdbx_strand_id
1 'polypeptide(L)'
;MTRRPFPLAVPPELTAYLLDFHWDLELLHALDLPVIELPVADLAHHLDLPFWAYDGRPFQITPHQVAADPVTYQDQYERTLAADLRHPLDVVRRPDDRLTILDGVHRLLRAELEGRTVVAVRVLPWTDLDRIAVRGG
;
A
#
# COMPACT_ATOMS: atom_id res chain seq x y z
N MET A 1 4.86 24.45 6.76
CA MET A 1 5.86 23.38 6.94
C MET A 1 5.92 22.60 5.64
N THR A 2 7.12 22.25 5.15
CA THR A 2 7.28 21.58 3.86
C THR A 2 7.48 20.09 4.06
N ARG A 3 6.68 19.25 3.38
CA ARG A 3 6.84 17.79 3.41
C ARG A 3 8.10 17.39 2.66
N ARG A 4 8.81 16.37 3.13
CA ARG A 4 9.93 15.80 2.40
C ARG A 4 9.39 15.08 1.16
N PRO A 5 9.94 15.29 -0.05
CA PRO A 5 9.52 14.56 -1.25
C PRO A 5 9.64 13.04 -1.08
N PHE A 6 8.84 12.28 -1.82
CA PHE A 6 8.95 10.83 -1.85
C PHE A 6 10.38 10.42 -2.26
N PRO A 7 11.03 9.44 -1.58
CA PRO A 7 12.47 9.23 -1.69
C PRO A 7 12.91 8.55 -3.01
N LEU A 8 11.97 8.05 -3.81
CA LEU A 8 12.25 7.36 -5.07
C LEU A 8 11.60 8.09 -6.24
N ALA A 9 12.16 7.94 -7.43
CA ALA A 9 11.50 8.39 -8.66
C ALA A 9 10.26 7.52 -8.91
N VAL A 10 9.07 8.13 -8.84
CA VAL A 10 7.79 7.44 -9.02
C VAL A 10 7.44 7.38 -10.51
N PRO A 11 7.20 6.19 -11.08
CA PRO A 11 6.68 6.05 -12.44
C PRO A 11 5.35 6.78 -12.64
N PRO A 12 5.06 7.28 -13.86
CA PRO A 12 3.82 8.00 -14.14
C PRO A 12 2.56 7.22 -13.76
N GLU A 13 2.52 5.91 -14.00
CA GLU A 13 1.38 5.05 -13.66
C GLU A 13 1.09 4.98 -12.14
N LEU A 14 2.10 5.19 -11.30
CA LEU A 14 1.97 5.14 -9.85
C LEU A 14 1.68 6.51 -9.22
N THR A 15 1.80 7.61 -9.99
CA THR A 15 1.62 8.96 -9.45
C THR A 15 0.21 9.19 -8.90
N ALA A 16 -0.79 8.50 -9.45
CA ALA A 16 -2.16 8.54 -8.95
C ALA A 16 -2.41 7.69 -7.69
N TYR A 17 -1.50 6.78 -7.36
CA TYR A 17 -1.66 5.75 -6.33
C TYR A 17 -0.58 5.77 -5.24
N LEU A 18 0.37 6.69 -5.34
CA LEU A 18 1.36 6.99 -4.31
C LEU A 18 1.24 8.45 -3.87
N LEU A 19 1.69 8.73 -2.65
CA LEU A 19 1.86 10.10 -2.19
C LEU A 19 3.15 10.68 -2.78
N ASP A 20 3.13 11.97 -3.09
CA ASP A 20 4.26 12.72 -3.64
C ASP A 20 5.31 13.10 -2.57
N PHE A 21 5.05 12.74 -1.32
CA PHE A 21 5.91 12.99 -0.18
C PHE A 21 6.21 11.70 0.60
N HIS A 22 7.30 11.71 1.36
CA HIS A 22 7.69 10.62 2.24
C HIS A 22 6.82 10.60 3.50
N TRP A 23 6.13 9.49 3.77
CA TRP A 23 5.39 9.27 5.01
C TRP A 23 6.10 8.27 5.93
N ASP A 24 5.81 8.40 7.22
CA ASP A 24 6.36 7.57 8.29
C ASP A 24 5.31 6.54 8.72
N LEU A 25 5.69 5.27 8.66
CA LEU A 25 4.81 4.15 9.02
C LEU A 25 4.56 4.07 10.54
N GLU A 26 5.54 4.45 11.37
CA GLU A 26 5.37 4.46 12.82
C GLU A 26 4.35 5.53 13.23
N LEU A 27 4.44 6.73 12.63
CA LEU A 27 3.44 7.78 12.85
C LEU A 27 2.06 7.35 12.37
N LEU A 28 1.96 6.67 11.22
CA LEU A 28 0.70 6.14 10.69
C LEU A 28 0.09 5.10 11.63
N HIS A 29 0.89 4.15 12.11
CA HIS A 29 0.42 3.09 13.01
C HIS A 29 0.08 3.59 14.41
N ALA A 30 0.63 4.72 14.84
CA ALA A 30 0.30 5.38 16.10
C ALA A 30 -1.04 6.16 16.06
N LEU A 31 -1.65 6.31 14.88
CA LEU A 31 -2.95 6.97 14.77
C LEU A 31 -4.07 6.06 15.27
N ASP A 32 -4.96 6.62 16.08
CA ASP A 32 -6.23 6.00 16.43
C ASP A 32 -7.24 6.22 15.29
N LEU A 33 -7.22 5.31 14.31
CA LEU A 33 -8.12 5.32 13.16
C LEU A 33 -9.12 4.16 13.29
N PRO A 34 -10.41 4.38 12.98
CA PRO A 34 -11.40 3.32 13.01
C PRO A 34 -11.08 2.26 11.96
N VAL A 35 -11.30 1.00 12.32
CA VAL A 35 -11.25 -0.12 11.39
C VAL A 35 -12.62 -0.30 10.75
N ILE A 36 -12.66 -0.31 9.42
CA ILE A 36 -13.84 -0.63 8.62
C ILE A 36 -13.53 -1.79 7.68
N GLU A 37 -14.56 -2.45 7.17
CA GLU A 37 -14.39 -3.44 6.10
C GLU A 37 -14.59 -2.78 4.74
N LEU A 38 -13.68 -3.06 3.80
CA LEU A 38 -13.85 -2.72 2.40
C LEU A 38 -13.86 -3.99 1.53
N PRO A 39 -14.65 -4.01 0.44
CA PRO A 39 -14.52 -5.02 -0.59
C PRO A 39 -13.08 -5.08 -1.12
N VAL A 40 -12.53 -6.29 -1.27
CA VAL A 40 -11.23 -6.49 -1.92
C VAL A 40 -11.24 -5.91 -3.34
N ALA A 41 -12.38 -6.01 -4.03
CA ALA A 41 -12.58 -5.44 -5.37
C ALA A 41 -12.32 -3.93 -5.44
N ASP A 42 -12.59 -3.17 -4.37
CA ASP A 42 -12.34 -1.72 -4.33
C ASP A 42 -10.84 -1.39 -4.29
N LEU A 43 -10.01 -2.35 -3.88
CA LEU A 43 -8.56 -2.22 -3.78
C LEU A 43 -7.82 -3.04 -4.85
N ALA A 44 -8.48 -3.99 -5.52
CA ALA A 44 -7.86 -4.98 -6.42
C ALA A 44 -6.99 -4.35 -7.51
N HIS A 45 -7.34 -3.16 -8.01
CA HIS A 45 -6.51 -2.46 -8.99
C HIS A 45 -5.06 -2.22 -8.52
N HIS A 46 -4.83 -2.10 -7.21
CA HIS A 46 -3.48 -1.96 -6.65
C HIS A 46 -2.62 -3.22 -6.88
N LEU A 47 -3.22 -4.38 -7.07
CA LEU A 47 -2.50 -5.63 -7.32
C LEU A 47 -1.93 -5.72 -8.75
N ASP A 48 -2.38 -4.84 -9.64
CA ASP A 48 -1.87 -4.66 -11.01
C ASP A 48 -0.82 -3.54 -11.13
N LEU A 49 -0.47 -2.88 -10.03
CA LEU A 49 0.49 -1.77 -10.03
C LEU A 49 1.88 -2.24 -9.57
N PRO A 50 2.96 -1.71 -10.17
CA PRO A 50 4.31 -2.17 -9.87
C PRO A 50 4.81 -1.56 -8.55
N PHE A 51 4.37 -2.09 -7.41
CA PHE A 51 4.78 -1.58 -6.09
C PHE A 51 6.12 -2.12 -5.60
N TRP A 52 6.54 -3.28 -6.08
CA TRP A 52 7.64 -4.00 -5.48
C TRP A 52 8.92 -3.89 -6.29
N ALA A 53 10.02 -3.81 -5.55
CA ALA A 53 11.35 -3.82 -6.12
C ALA A 53 11.71 -5.23 -6.61
N TYR A 54 12.47 -5.30 -7.69
CA TYR A 54 13.07 -6.51 -8.23
C TYR A 54 14.45 -6.19 -8.78
N ASP A 55 15.42 -7.07 -8.52
CA ASP A 55 16.82 -6.89 -8.95
C ASP A 55 17.41 -5.51 -8.59
N GLY A 56 17.18 -5.07 -7.35
CA GLY A 56 17.68 -3.79 -6.82
C GLY A 56 17.00 -2.54 -7.39
N ARG A 57 16.02 -2.68 -8.29
CA ARG A 57 15.28 -1.56 -8.87
C ARG A 57 13.90 -1.44 -8.24
N PRO A 58 13.46 -0.25 -7.82
CA PRO A 58 12.11 -0.05 -7.31
C PRO A 58 11.08 -0.12 -8.43
N PHE A 59 9.83 -0.39 -8.06
CA PHE A 59 8.68 -0.33 -8.95
C PHE A 59 8.79 -1.18 -10.22
N GLN A 60 9.15 -2.46 -10.07
CA GLN A 60 9.38 -3.36 -11.21
C GLN A 60 8.31 -4.42 -11.37
N ILE A 61 7.75 -4.92 -10.26
CA ILE A 61 6.84 -6.06 -10.29
C ILE A 61 5.55 -5.78 -9.53
N THR A 62 4.46 -6.31 -10.07
CA THR A 62 3.12 -6.21 -9.48
C THR A 62 2.84 -7.38 -8.54
N PRO A 63 1.96 -7.19 -7.55
CA PRO A 63 1.45 -8.30 -6.74
C PRO A 63 0.91 -9.49 -7.55
N HIS A 64 0.14 -9.23 -8.61
CA HIS A 64 -0.35 -10.32 -9.47
C HIS A 64 0.76 -11.06 -10.23
N GLN A 65 1.83 -10.39 -10.65
CA GLN A 65 2.98 -11.06 -11.25
C GLN A 65 3.66 -12.01 -10.26
N VAL A 66 3.78 -11.60 -8.99
CA VAL A 66 4.31 -12.45 -7.92
C VAL A 66 3.43 -13.65 -7.63
N ALA A 67 2.11 -13.47 -7.64
CA ALA A 67 1.17 -14.58 -7.48
C ALA A 67 1.21 -15.56 -8.68
N ALA A 68 1.41 -15.05 -9.89
CA ALA A 68 1.46 -15.86 -11.11
C ALA A 68 2.77 -16.66 -11.26
N ASP A 69 3.89 -16.15 -10.74
CA ASP A 69 5.20 -16.81 -10.78
C ASP A 69 5.90 -16.78 -9.41
N PRO A 70 5.43 -17.59 -8.44
CA PRO A 70 5.96 -17.61 -7.09
C PRO A 70 7.38 -18.18 -7.01
N VAL A 71 7.87 -18.88 -8.04
CA VAL A 71 9.22 -19.43 -8.07
C VAL A 71 10.22 -18.33 -8.44
N THR A 72 9.92 -17.53 -9.46
CA THR A 72 10.78 -16.39 -9.84
C THR A 72 10.77 -15.29 -8.78
N TYR A 73 9.61 -15.04 -8.15
CA TYR A 73 9.43 -13.95 -7.18
C TYR A 73 9.32 -14.44 -5.73
N GLN A 74 10.08 -15.48 -5.40
CA GLN A 74 10.00 -16.21 -4.12
C GLN A 74 10.00 -15.28 -2.90
N ASP A 75 10.93 -14.33 -2.81
CA ASP A 75 11.04 -13.43 -1.64
C ASP A 75 9.74 -12.63 -1.39
N GLN A 76 9.13 -12.09 -2.44
CA GLN A 76 7.88 -11.32 -2.30
C GLN A 76 6.68 -12.23 -2.06
N TYR A 77 6.69 -13.43 -2.64
CA TYR A 77 5.64 -14.41 -2.43
C TYR A 77 5.66 -14.92 -0.98
N GLU A 78 6.82 -15.26 -0.43
CA GLU A 78 6.98 -15.67 0.97
C GLU A 78 6.53 -14.56 1.93
N ARG A 79 6.90 -13.30 1.67
CA ARG A 79 6.41 -12.15 2.45
C ARG A 79 4.89 -12.01 2.37
N THR A 80 4.30 -12.27 1.22
CA THR A 80 2.83 -12.31 1.06
C THR A 80 2.23 -13.42 1.91
N LEU A 81 2.78 -14.63 1.88
CA LEU A 81 2.25 -15.74 2.65
C LEU A 81 2.42 -15.56 4.17
N ALA A 82 3.46 -14.84 4.61
CA ALA A 82 3.71 -14.51 6.00
C ALA A 82 2.90 -13.29 6.50
N ALA A 83 2.18 -12.59 5.62
CA ALA A 83 1.43 -11.41 5.98
C ALA A 83 0.20 -11.78 6.85
N ASP A 84 0.12 -11.19 8.05
CA ASP A 84 -0.96 -11.46 8.99
C ASP A 84 -2.18 -10.59 8.69
N LEU A 85 -3.28 -11.23 8.27
CA LEU A 85 -4.55 -10.58 7.94
C LEU A 85 -5.36 -10.12 9.16
N ARG A 86 -4.90 -10.38 10.40
CA ARG A 86 -5.49 -9.77 11.60
C ARG A 86 -5.17 -8.29 11.70
N HIS A 87 -4.12 -7.82 11.03
CA HIS A 87 -3.77 -6.41 10.96
C HIS A 87 -4.45 -5.75 9.75
N PRO A 88 -5.09 -4.58 9.95
CA PRO A 88 -5.75 -3.88 8.86
C PRO A 88 -4.74 -3.35 7.82
N LEU A 89 -5.23 -3.05 6.63
CA LEU A 89 -4.50 -2.23 5.65
C LEU A 89 -4.67 -0.76 6.04
N ASP A 90 -3.66 0.06 5.77
CA ASP A 90 -3.80 1.50 5.91
C ASP A 90 -3.97 2.13 4.54
N VAL A 91 -5.02 2.92 4.40
CA VAL A 91 -5.33 3.62 3.15
C VAL A 91 -5.62 5.09 3.43
N VAL A 92 -5.41 5.93 2.43
CA VAL A 92 -5.93 7.30 2.41
C VAL A 92 -6.95 7.42 1.28
N ARG A 93 -8.05 8.12 1.56
CA ARG A 93 -8.99 8.56 0.53
C ARG A 93 -8.52 9.89 -0.04
N ARG A 94 -8.20 9.91 -1.34
CA ARG A 94 -7.83 11.12 -2.08
C ARG A 94 -9.05 12.03 -2.32
N PRO A 95 -8.84 13.32 -2.65
CA PRO A 95 -9.95 14.24 -2.96
C PRO A 95 -10.80 13.82 -4.16
N ASP A 96 -10.27 12.98 -5.05
CA ASP A 96 -10.95 12.39 -6.20
C ASP A 96 -11.53 11.00 -5.91
N ASP A 97 -11.75 10.68 -4.63
CA ASP A 97 -12.29 9.42 -4.10
C ASP A 97 -11.46 8.15 -4.32
N ARG A 98 -10.30 8.26 -4.99
CA ARG A 98 -9.38 7.12 -5.11
C ARG A 98 -8.81 6.75 -3.75
N LEU A 99 -8.66 5.45 -3.53
CA LEU A 99 -7.92 4.93 -2.40
C LEU A 99 -6.45 4.80 -2.79
N THR A 100 -5.56 5.17 -1.88
CA THR A 100 -4.12 4.95 -1.97
C THR A 100 -3.72 4.11 -0.77
N ILE A 101 -3.09 2.96 -1.01
CA ILE A 101 -2.56 2.10 0.06
C ILE A 101 -1.28 2.72 0.61
N LEU A 102 -1.27 3.02 1.90
CA LEU A 102 -0.12 3.52 2.65
C LEU A 102 0.71 2.38 3.25
N ASP A 103 0.04 1.31 3.64
CA ASP A 103 0.65 0.06 4.11
C ASP A 103 -0.28 -1.14 3.89
N GLY A 104 0.30 -2.30 3.60
CA GLY A 104 -0.42 -3.57 3.54
C GLY A 104 -0.68 -4.15 2.15
N VAL A 105 0.08 -3.78 1.11
CA VAL A 105 -0.04 -4.41 -0.23
C VAL A 105 0.13 -5.93 -0.18
N HIS A 106 1.07 -6.46 0.62
CA HIS A 106 1.21 -7.90 0.86
C HIS A 106 -0.03 -8.52 1.52
N ARG A 107 -0.68 -7.80 2.45
CA ARG A 107 -1.92 -8.26 3.09
C ARG A 107 -3.09 -8.26 2.10
N LEU A 108 -3.16 -7.29 1.19
CA LEU A 108 -4.16 -7.28 0.13
C LEU A 108 -4.02 -8.51 -0.77
N LEU A 109 -2.81 -8.77 -1.28
CA LEU A 109 -2.57 -9.94 -2.15
C LEU A 109 -2.88 -11.23 -1.41
N ARG A 110 -2.46 -11.35 -0.14
CA ARG A 110 -2.76 -12.52 0.69
C ARG A 110 -4.27 -12.74 0.87
N ALA A 111 -5.04 -11.68 1.07
CA ALA A 111 -6.49 -11.77 1.20
C ALA A 111 -7.15 -12.26 -0.10
N GLU A 112 -6.69 -11.78 -1.25
CA GLU A 112 -7.16 -12.25 -2.56
C GLU A 112 -6.83 -13.73 -2.80
N LEU A 113 -5.60 -14.15 -2.50
CA LEU A 113 -5.18 -15.55 -2.61
C LEU A 113 -6.00 -16.49 -1.71
N GLU A 114 -6.47 -16.01 -0.56
CA GLU A 114 -7.38 -16.75 0.34
C GLU A 114 -8.85 -16.71 -0.12
N GLY A 115 -9.16 -16.03 -1.22
CA GLY A 115 -10.53 -15.88 -1.73
C GLY A 115 -11.42 -15.01 -0.85
N ARG A 116 -10.84 -14.11 -0.05
CA ARG A 116 -11.61 -13.18 0.77
C ARG A 116 -12.28 -12.14 -0.12
N THR A 117 -13.52 -11.81 0.22
CA THR A 117 -14.28 -10.75 -0.47
C THR A 117 -14.12 -9.39 0.20
N VAL A 118 -13.70 -9.37 1.46
CA VAL A 118 -13.52 -8.16 2.27
C VAL A 118 -12.19 -8.17 3.03
N VAL A 119 -11.67 -6.98 3.31
CA VAL A 119 -10.49 -6.75 4.14
C VAL A 119 -10.74 -5.64 5.17
N ALA A 120 -10.15 -5.80 6.35
CA ALA A 120 -10.13 -4.76 7.37
C ALA A 120 -9.17 -3.65 6.93
N VAL A 121 -9.62 -2.40 6.99
CA VAL A 121 -8.82 -1.23 6.64
C VAL A 121 -8.99 -0.11 7.66
N ARG A 122 -7.96 0.71 7.82
CA ARG A 122 -8.02 2.01 8.48
C ARG A 122 -7.90 3.10 7.42
N VAL A 123 -8.86 4.01 7.39
CA VAL A 123 -8.90 5.11 6.41
C VAL A 123 -8.39 6.37 7.07
N LEU A 124 -7.21 6.83 6.67
CA LEU A 124 -6.69 8.14 7.01
C LEU A 124 -7.45 9.21 6.22
N PRO A 125 -8.04 10.23 6.88
CA PRO A 125 -8.58 11.39 6.19
C PRO A 125 -7.48 12.16 5.43
N TRP A 126 -7.79 12.65 4.23
CA TRP A 126 -6.83 13.43 3.43
C TRP A 126 -6.27 14.65 4.18
N THR A 127 -7.10 15.28 5.02
CA THR A 127 -6.72 16.42 5.85
C THR A 127 -5.67 16.11 6.91
N ASP A 128 -5.49 14.83 7.25
CA ASP A 128 -4.63 14.37 8.33
C ASP A 128 -3.24 13.90 7.85
N LEU A 129 -2.95 14.03 6.54
CA LEU A 129 -1.69 13.58 5.94
C LEU A 129 -0.43 14.20 6.59
N ASP A 130 -0.53 15.41 7.15
CA ASP A 130 0.58 16.05 7.85
C ASP A 130 0.96 15.35 9.16
N ARG A 131 0.09 14.51 9.71
CA ARG A 131 0.36 13.71 10.91
C ARG A 131 1.36 12.58 10.66
N ILE A 132 1.47 12.13 9.41
CA ILE A 132 2.37 11.05 9.00
C ILE A 132 3.51 11.53 8.11
N ALA A 133 3.51 12.81 7.69
CA ALA A 133 4.50 13.34 6.79
C ALA A 133 5.88 13.47 7.44
N VAL A 134 6.91 12.89 6.82
CA VAL A 134 8.30 13.16 7.18
C VAL A 134 8.61 14.61 6.81
N ARG A 135 9.10 15.38 7.78
CA ARG A 135 9.38 16.80 7.59
C ARG A 135 10.68 16.99 6.81
N GLY A 136 10.63 17.91 5.84
CA GLY A 136 11.85 18.47 5.22
C GLY A 136 12.57 19.35 6.24
N GLY A 137 13.90 19.23 6.30
CA GLY A 137 14.76 20.17 7.02
C GLY A 137 14.92 21.49 6.27
#